data_AF-H9MC53-F1
#
_entry.id   AF-H9MC53-F1
#
_cell.length_a   1.000
_cell.length_b   1.000
_cell.length_c   1.000
_cell.angle_alpha   90.00
_cell.angle_beta   90.00
_cell.angle_gamma   90.00
#
_symmetry.space_group_name_H-M   'P 1'
#
loop_
_entity.id
_entity.type
_entity.pdbx_description
1 polymer ?
#
loop_
_entity_poly.entity_id
_entity_poly.type
_entity_poly.pdbx_seq_one_letter_code
_entity_poly.pdbx_strand_id
1 'polypeptide(L)'
;NVGGEMLEAVLENMNHHGRIAACGMISEYNREEGRGIRNISRVISKRINIRGFIINDYWERYPQFVEKVRGFIKERKIVYVEDIADG
;
A
#
# COMPACT_ATOMS: atom_id res chain seq x y z
N ASN A 1 -3.14 -0.58 -2.38
CA ASN A 1 -3.80 -1.09 -1.16
C ASN A 1 -5.27 -1.38 -1.47
N VAL A 2 -6.00 -1.95 -0.51
CA VAL A 2 -7.43 -2.32 -0.65
C VAL A 2 -8.35 -1.11 -0.48
N GLY A 3 -8.22 -0.34 0.60
CA GLY A 3 -9.15 0.76 0.90
C GLY A 3 -10.36 0.29 1.72
N GLY A 4 -11.44 1.08 1.74
CA GLY A 4 -12.73 0.70 2.32
C GLY A 4 -12.67 0.15 3.75
N GLU A 5 -13.39 -0.94 4.00
CA GLU A 5 -13.49 -1.60 5.32
C GLU A 5 -12.15 -2.10 5.85
N MET A 6 -11.24 -2.49 4.95
CA MET A 6 -9.89 -2.88 5.33
C MET A 6 -9.12 -1.69 5.94
N LEU A 7 -9.27 -0.49 5.35
CA LEU A 7 -8.67 0.72 5.91
C LEU A 7 -9.30 1.07 7.26
N GLU A 8 -10.63 0.95 7.40
CA GLU A 8 -11.31 1.18 8.67
C GLU A 8 -10.78 0.24 9.78
N ALA A 9 -10.64 -1.06 9.50
CA ALA A 9 -10.10 -2.03 10.45
C ALA A 9 -8.64 -1.72 10.83
N VAL A 10 -7.81 -1.30 9.86
CA VAL A 10 -6.43 -0.87 10.13
C VAL A 10 -6.42 0.33 11.08
N LEU A 11 -7.22 1.37 10.82
CA LEU A 11 -7.25 2.57 11.66
C LEU A 11 -7.61 2.27 13.14
N GLU A 12 -8.52 1.32 13.39
CA GLU A 12 -8.84 0.88 14.75
C GLU A 12 -7.67 0.18 15.46
N ASN A 13 -6.79 -0.48 14.72
CA ASN A 13 -5.69 -1.30 15.27
C ASN A 13 -4.32 -0.62 15.20
N MET A 14 -4.20 0.53 14.53
CA MET A 14 -2.93 1.25 14.44
C MET A 14 -2.41 1.72 15.80
N ASN A 15 -1.09 1.66 15.97
CA ASN A 15 -0.40 2.28 17.10
C ASN A 15 -0.45 3.81 17.00
N HIS A 16 -0.29 4.48 18.14
CA HIS A 16 0.00 5.92 18.18
C HIS A 16 1.23 6.24 17.32
N HIS A 17 1.15 7.30 16.52
CA HIS A 17 2.17 7.72 15.55
C HIS A 17 2.47 6.69 14.43
N GLY A 18 1.53 5.78 14.19
CA GLY A 18 1.63 4.83 13.09
C GLY A 18 1.67 5.50 11.72
N ARG A 19 2.17 4.78 10.71
CA ARG A 19 2.33 5.27 9.33
C ARG A 19 1.59 4.36 8.35
N ILE A 20 0.84 4.95 7.43
CA ILE A 20 0.19 4.25 6.33
C ILE A 20 0.77 4.76 5.01
N ALA A 21 1.39 3.87 4.25
CA ALA A 21 1.80 4.13 2.88
C ALA A 21 0.65 3.72 1.93
N ALA A 22 0.04 4.71 1.27
CA ALA A 22 -1.13 4.52 0.43
C ALA A 22 -0.74 4.59 -1.06
N CYS A 23 -0.72 3.43 -1.74
CA CYS A 23 -0.52 3.28 -3.18
C CYS A 23 -1.80 3.05 -3.98
N GLY A 24 -2.96 2.90 -3.32
CA GLY A 24 -4.22 2.68 -4.02
C GLY A 24 -5.36 2.21 -3.12
N MET A 25 -6.56 2.10 -3.70
CA MET A 25 -7.80 1.71 -3.03
C MET A 25 -8.65 0.79 -3.94
N ILE A 26 -8.13 -0.40 -4.25
CA ILE A 26 -8.73 -1.29 -5.27
C ILE A 26 -10.19 -1.67 -5.01
N SER A 27 -10.65 -1.70 -3.74
CA SER A 27 -12.06 -1.99 -3.42
C SER A 27 -13.02 -0.87 -3.83
N GLU A 28 -12.51 0.32 -4.12
CA GLU A 28 -13.31 1.50 -4.41
C GLU A 28 -13.35 1.83 -5.91
N TYR A 29 -12.45 1.29 -6.73
CA TYR A 29 -12.26 1.73 -8.12
C TYR A 29 -13.47 1.51 -9.04
N ASN A 30 -14.20 0.41 -8.84
CA ASN A 30 -15.34 0.03 -9.70
C ASN A 30 -16.69 0.43 -9.10
N ARG A 31 -16.70 1.29 -8.07
CA ARG A 31 -17.93 1.79 -7.48
C ARG A 31 -18.36 3.06 -8.18
N GLU A 32 -19.66 3.17 -8.46
CA GLU A 32 -20.26 4.41 -8.99
C GLU A 32 -20.17 5.55 -7.98
N GLU A 33 -20.39 5.24 -6.70
CA GLU A 33 -20.24 6.18 -5.59
C GLU A 33 -19.17 5.70 -4.59
N GLY A 34 -18.23 6.60 -4.28
CA GLY A 34 -17.18 6.32 -3.32
C GLY A 34 -17.73 6.22 -1.89
N ARG A 35 -17.22 5.25 -1.13
CA ARG A 35 -17.56 5.10 0.29
C ARG A 35 -16.62 5.96 1.16
N GLY A 36 -17.20 6.70 2.11
CA GLY A 36 -16.43 7.41 3.14
C GLY A 36 -15.81 6.49 4.19
N ILE A 37 -14.71 6.92 4.81
CA ILE A 37 -14.04 6.21 5.91
C ILE A 37 -14.64 6.66 7.25
N ARG A 38 -15.42 5.78 7.90
CA ARG A 38 -16.25 6.14 9.05
C ARG A 38 -15.45 6.51 10.30
N ASN A 39 -14.24 5.98 10.44
CA ASN A 39 -13.40 6.17 11.62
C ASN A 39 -12.14 7.01 11.33
N ILE A 40 -12.23 7.96 10.40
CA ILE A 40 -11.10 8.83 10.05
C ILE A 40 -10.57 9.65 11.24
N SER A 41 -11.41 9.90 12.27
CA SER A 41 -11.01 10.52 13.54
C SER A 41 -9.89 9.77 14.29
N ARG A 42 -9.68 8.48 14.00
CA ARG A 42 -8.54 7.70 14.48
C ARG A 42 -7.20 8.27 14.01
N VAL A 43 -7.16 8.88 12.82
CA VAL A 43 -5.96 9.53 12.31
C VAL A 43 -5.49 10.64 13.26
N ILE A 44 -6.44 11.43 13.77
CA ILE A 44 -6.15 12.53 14.69
C ILE A 44 -5.78 11.99 16.07
N SER A 45 -6.67 11.20 16.69
CA SER A 45 -6.47 10.69 18.05
C SER A 45 -5.21 9.84 18.21
N LYS A 46 -4.84 9.10 17.15
CA LYS A 46 -3.61 8.31 17.14
C LYS A 46 -2.44 9.02 16.47
N ARG A 47 -2.61 10.21 15.90
CA ARG A 47 -1.55 10.98 15.21
C ARG A 47 -0.91 10.17 14.09
N ILE A 48 -1.73 9.47 13.31
CA ILE A 48 -1.29 8.61 12.21
C ILE A 48 -0.87 9.49 11.03
N ASN A 49 0.26 9.18 10.42
CA ASN A 49 0.66 9.77 9.14
C ASN A 49 0.18 8.87 8.00
N ILE A 50 -0.73 9.38 7.17
CA ILE A 50 -1.15 8.70 5.95
C ILE A 50 -0.50 9.45 4.78
N ARG A 51 0.32 8.75 4.00
CA ARG A 51 1.03 9.33 2.86
C ARG A 51 0.73 8.55 1.58
N GLY A 52 0.14 9.25 0.62
CA GLY A 52 0.01 8.78 -0.75
C GLY A 52 1.36 8.70 -1.44
N PHE A 53 1.53 7.74 -2.34
CA PHE A 53 2.67 7.70 -3.25
C PHE A 53 2.28 7.02 -4.57
N ILE A 54 2.89 7.47 -5.66
CA ILE A 54 2.81 6.81 -6.97
C ILE A 54 4.21 6.44 -7.43
N ILE A 55 4.32 5.34 -8.18
CA ILE A 55 5.62 4.79 -8.56
C ILE A 55 6.45 5.76 -9.41
N ASN A 56 5.78 6.60 -10.20
CA ASN A 56 6.42 7.60 -11.07
C ASN A 56 7.27 8.60 -10.28
N ASP A 57 6.92 8.89 -9.02
CA ASP A 57 7.69 9.79 -8.15
C ASP A 57 9.09 9.25 -7.80
N TYR A 58 9.36 7.96 -8.06
CA TYR A 58 10.58 7.27 -7.63
C TYR A 58 11.31 6.56 -8.77
N TRP A 59 10.98 6.87 -10.03
CA TRP A 59 11.54 6.17 -11.18
C TRP A 59 13.07 6.29 -11.29
N GLU A 60 13.64 7.40 -10.81
CA GLU A 60 15.09 7.62 -10.68
C GLU A 60 15.80 6.54 -9.83
N ARG A 61 15.08 5.89 -8.91
CA ARG A 61 15.62 4.87 -8.00
C ARG A 61 15.50 3.46 -8.56
N TYR A 62 14.82 3.30 -9.69
CA TYR A 62 14.55 1.99 -10.28
C TYR A 62 15.82 1.16 -10.56
N PRO A 63 16.91 1.72 -11.11
CA PRO A 63 18.14 0.94 -11.35
C PRO A 63 18.72 0.34 -10.05
N GLN A 64 18.72 1.13 -8.97
CA GLN A 64 19.21 0.71 -7.65
C GLN A 64 18.30 -0.37 -7.04
N PHE A 65 16.99 -0.25 -7.23
CA PHE A 65 16.02 -1.25 -6.81
C PHE A 65 16.27 -2.60 -7.49
N VAL A 66 16.44 -2.60 -8.82
CA VAL A 66 16.66 -3.82 -9.61
C VAL A 66 17.92 -4.54 -9.14
N GLU A 67 19.04 -3.82 -8.97
CA GLU A 67 20.30 -4.40 -8.51
C GLU A 67 20.12 -5.12 -7.16
N LYS A 68 19.49 -4.43 -6.20
CA LYS A 68 19.30 -4.95 -4.84
C LYS A 68 18.35 -6.14 -4.79
N VAL A 69 17.19 -6.05 -5.44
CA VAL A 69 16.18 -7.11 -5.40
C VAL A 69 16.66 -8.35 -6.16
N ARG A 70 17.40 -8.18 -7.26
CA ARG A 70 18.01 -9.31 -7.96
C ARG A 70 18.98 -10.08 -7.07
N GLY A 71 19.73 -9.39 -6.21
CA GLY A 71 20.55 -10.02 -5.16
C GLY A 71 19.70 -10.83 -4.17
N PHE A 72 18.62 -10.24 -3.65
CA PHE A 72 17.73 -10.92 -2.71
C PHE A 72 17.01 -12.14 -3.29
N ILE A 73 16.66 -12.12 -4.59
CA ILE A 73 16.10 -13.28 -5.27
C ILE A 73 17.15 -14.40 -5.37
N LYS A 74 18.38 -14.08 -5.79
CA LYS A 74 19.48 -15.07 -5.85
C LYS A 74 19.78 -15.69 -4.48
N GLU A 75 19.74 -14.87 -3.43
CA GLU A 75 19.93 -15.29 -2.04
C GLU A 75 18.69 -15.97 -1.42
N ARG A 76 17.58 -16.10 -2.17
CA ARG A 76 16.29 -16.62 -1.69
C ARG A 76 15.71 -15.89 -0.48
N LYS A 77 16.08 -14.62 -0.30
CA LYS A 77 15.47 -13.70 0.69
C LYS A 77 14.14 -13.14 0.19
N ILE A 78 13.93 -13.15 -1.13
CA ILE A 78 12.65 -12.86 -1.78
C ILE A 78 12.32 -14.05 -2.67
N VAL A 79 11.10 -14.55 -2.55
CA VAL A 79 10.51 -15.55 -3.44
C VAL A 79 9.36 -14.88 -4.18
N TYR A 80 9.22 -15.17 -5.46
CA TYR A 80 8.15 -14.64 -6.30
C TYR A 80 7.38 -15.80 -6.93
N VAL A 81 6.09 -15.56 -7.16
CA VAL A 81 5.17 -16.48 -7.84
C VAL A 81 4.66 -15.72 -9.05
N GLU A 82 4.72 -16.36 -10.22
CA GLU A 82 4.17 -15.82 -11.46
C GLU A 82 2.91 -16.60 -11.78
N ASP A 83 1.83 -15.87 -11.99
CA ASP A 83 0.62 -16.37 -12.60
C ASP A 83 0.60 -15.84 -14.03
N ILE A 84 0.58 -16.75 -15.01
CA ILE A 84 0.70 -16.45 -16.43
C ILE A 84 -0.57 -16.98 -17.10
N ALA A 85 -1.35 -16.07 -17.67
CA ALA A 85 -2.52 -16.41 -18.46
C ALA A 85 -2.21 -16.20 -19.95
N ASP A 86 -2.39 -17.24 -20.75
CA ASP A 86 -2.42 -17.14 -22.22
C ASP A 86 -3.85 -16.76 -22.66
N GLY A 87 -3.94 -15.79 -23.57
CA GLY A 87 -5.21 -15.36 -24.17
C GLY A 87 -5.69 -16.24 -25.30
#